data_AF-A0A3N5JL60-F1
#
_entry.id   AF-A0A3N5JL60-F1
#
_cell.length_a   1.000
_cell.length_b   1.000
_cell.length_c   1.000
_cell.angle_alpha   90.00
_cell.angle_beta   90.00
_cell.angle_gamma   90.00
#
_symmetry.space_group_name_H-M   'P 1'
#
loop_
_entity.id
_entity.type
_entity.pdbx_description
1 polymer ?
#
loop_
_entity_poly.entity_id
_entity_poly.type
_entity_poly.pdbx_seq_one_letter_code
_entity_poly.pdbx_strand_id
1 'polypeptide(L)'
;MSIVRVDSVDQHELSITFQIASSFVDFATHYLTIMDQNNRRKASASIDLLYAEIPQVNRIEIQQQNKVRRDTLLYSPLHKTTAILQLQGKGLLNSGKILFDDPLIQAKEICENEASSSFHKKVVAVEISNTDIELGSKVFRVLSPYAPTAVCSLFLKSELAPQIMSPVNSFIADGKLKTFEITGNNFSTGVTLSLLPTDGKIVGRRVTDDKIQIQLLLPIFEETKSYRIIGD
;
A
#
# COMPACT_ATOMS: atom_id res chain seq x y z
N MET A 1 7.91 -24.48 -19.27
CA MET A 1 8.82 -25.55 -18.80
C MET A 1 8.57 -26.77 -19.66
N SER A 2 9.62 -27.44 -20.13
CA SER A 2 9.48 -28.69 -20.88
C SER A 2 10.28 -29.79 -20.19
N ILE A 3 9.70 -31.00 -20.17
CA ILE A 3 10.45 -32.22 -19.88
C ILE A 3 11.22 -32.54 -21.15
N VAL A 4 12.54 -32.51 -21.06
CA VAL A 4 13.40 -32.69 -22.24
C VAL A 4 13.98 -34.09 -22.30
N ARG A 5 14.10 -34.76 -21.14
CA ARG A 5 14.61 -36.13 -21.08
C ARG A 5 14.07 -36.86 -19.85
N VAL A 6 13.72 -38.14 -20.03
CA VAL A 6 13.39 -39.08 -18.97
C VAL A 6 14.18 -40.35 -19.25
N ASP A 7 15.10 -40.71 -18.35
CA ASP A 7 15.89 -41.94 -18.43
C ASP A 7 15.55 -42.85 -17.24
N SER A 8 15.46 -44.15 -17.48
CA SER A 8 15.49 -45.15 -16.41
C SER A 8 16.94 -45.40 -16.04
N VAL A 9 17.34 -45.05 -14.83
CA VAL A 9 18.70 -45.27 -14.33
C VAL A 9 18.84 -46.72 -13.87
N ASP A 10 17.82 -47.23 -13.16
CA ASP A 10 17.64 -48.65 -12.86
C ASP A 10 16.15 -49.04 -12.71
N GLN A 11 15.85 -50.17 -12.07
CA GLN A 11 14.50 -50.70 -11.84
C GLN A 11 13.65 -49.86 -10.86
N HIS A 12 14.30 -48.96 -10.12
CA HIS A 12 13.75 -48.16 -9.03
C HIS A 12 14.02 -46.66 -9.18
N GLU A 13 14.91 -46.26 -10.08
CA GLU A 13 15.34 -44.88 -10.27
C GLU A 13 15.01 -44.35 -11.68
N LEU A 14 14.37 -43.18 -11.70
CA LEU A 14 14.11 -42.38 -12.89
C LEU A 14 14.87 -41.07 -12.79
N SER A 15 15.66 -40.76 -13.82
CA SER A 15 16.28 -39.45 -14.00
C SER A 15 15.40 -38.61 -14.92
N ILE A 16 15.00 -37.42 -14.46
CA ILE A 16 14.19 -36.49 -15.25
C ILE A 16 14.94 -35.18 -15.36
N THR A 17 15.19 -34.76 -16.60
CA THR A 17 15.85 -33.48 -16.90
C THR A 17 14.84 -32.48 -17.42
N PHE A 18 14.84 -31.30 -16.80
CA PHE A 18 13.97 -30.18 -17.14
C PHE A 18 14.73 -29.08 -17.85
N GLN A 19 14.06 -28.41 -18.78
CA GLN A 19 14.53 -27.14 -19.33
C GLN A 19 13.51 -26.04 -19.04
N ILE A 20 14.02 -24.96 -18.47
CA ILE A 20 13.27 -23.75 -18.17
C ILE A 20 13.78 -22.67 -19.12
N ALA A 21 12.90 -22.16 -19.98
CA ALA A 21 13.24 -21.08 -20.89
C ALA A 21 13.51 -19.78 -20.12
N SER A 22 14.35 -18.90 -20.66
CA SER A 22 14.60 -17.58 -20.06
C SER A 22 13.36 -16.70 -19.99
N SER A 23 12.36 -16.95 -20.84
CA SER A 23 11.05 -16.30 -20.85
C SER A 23 10.00 -17.00 -19.97
N PHE A 24 10.42 -17.89 -19.07
CA PHE A 24 9.49 -18.63 -18.22
C PHE A 24 8.84 -17.71 -17.17
N VAL A 25 7.52 -17.84 -17.05
CA VAL A 25 6.63 -16.91 -16.34
C VAL A 25 5.58 -17.65 -15.52
N ASP A 26 5.82 -18.90 -15.14
CA ASP A 26 4.82 -19.69 -14.38
C ASP A 26 5.43 -20.21 -13.08
N PHE A 27 5.74 -19.29 -12.17
CA PHE A 27 6.33 -19.60 -10.88
C PHE A 27 5.24 -20.13 -9.94
N ALA A 28 5.31 -21.43 -9.69
CA ALA A 28 4.34 -22.19 -8.92
C ALA A 28 4.93 -23.56 -8.53
N THR A 29 4.16 -24.34 -7.76
CA THR A 29 4.36 -25.78 -7.63
C THR A 29 3.87 -26.49 -8.90
N HIS A 30 4.80 -27.12 -9.62
CA HIS A 30 4.52 -27.95 -10.80
C HIS A 30 4.48 -29.42 -10.40
N TYR A 31 3.40 -30.11 -10.76
CA TYR A 31 3.25 -31.53 -10.47
C TYR A 31 3.65 -32.37 -11.67
N LEU A 32 4.48 -33.37 -11.40
CA LEU A 32 4.87 -34.36 -12.38
C LEU A 32 4.25 -35.69 -12.00
N THR A 33 3.52 -36.29 -12.93
CA THR A 33 2.85 -37.56 -12.71
C THR A 33 3.38 -38.58 -13.69
N ILE A 34 3.90 -39.69 -13.17
CA ILE A 34 4.34 -40.83 -13.97
C ILE A 34 3.17 -41.80 -14.05
N MET A 35 2.75 -42.10 -15.28
CA MET A 35 1.64 -42.99 -15.59
C MET A 35 2.18 -44.28 -16.20
N ASP A 36 1.55 -45.41 -15.93
CA ASP A 36 1.80 -46.63 -16.70
C ASP A 36 1.09 -46.60 -18.05
N GLN A 37 1.36 -47.64 -18.86
CA GLN A 37 0.74 -47.87 -20.17
C GLN A 37 -0.80 -47.95 -20.16
N ASN A 38 -1.43 -48.12 -19.00
CA ASN A 38 -2.88 -48.14 -18.82
C ASN A 38 -3.41 -46.83 -18.22
N ASN A 39 -2.62 -45.74 -18.26
CA ASN A 39 -2.93 -44.46 -17.64
C ASN A 39 -3.22 -44.57 -16.13
N ARG A 40 -2.57 -45.50 -15.42
CA ARG A 40 -2.63 -45.54 -13.95
C ARG A 40 -1.42 -44.81 -13.38
N ARG A 41 -1.66 -43.91 -12.43
CA ARG A 41 -0.61 -43.19 -11.71
C ARG A 41 0.28 -44.18 -10.96
N LYS A 42 1.58 -44.16 -11.27
CA LYS A 42 2.62 -44.97 -10.60
C LYS A 42 3.40 -44.17 -9.59
N ALA A 43 3.71 -42.92 -9.92
CA ALA A 43 4.44 -42.02 -9.04
C ALA A 43 4.04 -40.57 -9.31
N SER A 44 4.37 -39.70 -8.36
CA SER A 44 4.25 -38.26 -8.53
C SER A 44 5.40 -37.55 -7.83
N ALA A 45 5.88 -36.48 -8.43
CA ALA A 45 6.79 -35.54 -7.82
C ALA A 45 6.19 -34.12 -7.93
N SER A 46 6.67 -33.22 -7.08
CA SER A 46 6.39 -31.79 -7.19
C SER A 46 7.71 -31.03 -7.30
N ILE A 47 7.70 -29.96 -8.09
CA ILE A 47 8.83 -29.06 -8.27
C ILE A 47 8.34 -27.65 -8.01
N ASP A 48 8.92 -27.01 -7.00
CA ASP A 48 8.64 -25.61 -6.71
C ASP A 48 9.58 -24.71 -7.52
N LEU A 49 9.01 -23.89 -8.38
CA LEU A 49 9.75 -22.88 -9.13
C LEU A 49 9.58 -21.52 -8.47
N LEU A 50 10.69 -21.01 -7.94
CA LEU A 50 10.74 -19.76 -7.19
C LEU A 50 11.37 -18.64 -8.03
N TYR A 51 10.79 -17.45 -7.94
CA TYR A 51 11.37 -16.22 -8.45
C TYR A 51 12.37 -15.70 -7.42
N ALA A 52 13.65 -15.66 -7.78
CA ALA A 52 14.73 -15.41 -6.82
C ALA A 52 14.86 -13.94 -6.38
N GLU A 53 14.41 -13.00 -7.21
CA GLU A 53 14.57 -11.57 -6.95
C GLU A 53 13.40 -11.00 -6.15
N ILE A 54 13.66 -9.94 -5.38
CA ILE A 54 12.61 -9.19 -4.70
C ILE A 54 11.77 -8.47 -5.78
N PRO A 55 10.43 -8.62 -5.80
CA PRO A 55 9.58 -7.88 -6.72
C PRO A 55 9.80 -6.37 -6.59
N GLN A 56 9.72 -5.66 -7.71
CA GLN A 56 9.89 -4.23 -7.75
C GLN A 56 8.63 -3.59 -8.30
N VAL A 57 8.11 -2.57 -7.61
CA VAL A 57 7.03 -1.71 -8.11
C VAL A 57 7.64 -0.36 -8.43
N ASN A 58 7.70 -0.02 -9.72
CA ASN A 58 8.32 1.20 -10.22
C ASN A 58 7.29 2.33 -10.41
N ARG A 59 6.02 1.97 -10.57
CA ARG A 59 4.92 2.91 -10.81
C ARG A 59 3.62 2.35 -10.29
N ILE A 60 2.86 3.19 -9.58
CA ILE A 60 1.50 2.90 -9.14
C ILE A 60 0.56 3.87 -9.86
N GLU A 61 -0.36 3.33 -10.64
CA GLU A 61 -1.46 4.09 -11.23
C GLU A 61 -2.74 3.77 -10.50
N ILE A 62 -3.46 4.81 -10.09
CA ILE A 62 -4.67 4.69 -9.29
C ILE A 62 -5.81 5.28 -10.09
N GLN A 63 -6.69 4.40 -10.57
CA GLN A 63 -7.92 4.79 -11.24
C GLN A 63 -9.04 4.94 -10.20
N GLN A 64 -9.53 6.16 -10.06
CA GLN A 64 -10.55 6.52 -9.07
C GLN A 64 -11.38 7.70 -9.56
N GLN A 65 -12.71 7.61 -9.46
CA GLN A 65 -13.65 8.66 -9.91
C GLN A 65 -13.39 9.08 -11.38
N ASN A 66 -13.18 8.12 -12.28
CA ASN A 66 -12.83 8.34 -13.70
C ASN A 66 -11.54 9.15 -13.95
N LYS A 67 -10.70 9.32 -12.93
CA LYS A 67 -9.40 9.98 -13.05
C LYS A 67 -8.29 8.99 -12.71
N VAL A 68 -7.17 9.14 -13.40
CA VAL A 68 -5.94 8.39 -13.11
C VAL A 68 -5.01 9.30 -12.34
N ARG A 69 -4.54 8.84 -11.19
CA ARG A 69 -3.54 9.51 -10.35
C ARG A 69 -2.32 8.60 -10.21
N ARG A 70 -1.17 9.22 -9.98
CA ARG A 70 0.06 8.51 -9.74
C ARG A 70 0.34 8.49 -8.23
N ASP A 71 0.57 7.31 -7.69
CA ASP A 71 1.02 7.07 -6.31
C ASP A 71 0.11 7.66 -5.20
N THR A 72 -1.01 8.30 -5.52
CA THR A 72 -1.89 9.02 -4.58
C THR A 72 -3.33 8.53 -4.65
N LEU A 73 -3.80 7.93 -3.57
CA LEU A 73 -5.18 7.49 -3.37
C LEU A 73 -5.95 8.60 -2.65
N LEU A 74 -7.10 9.00 -3.20
CA LEU A 74 -7.98 9.94 -2.48
C LEU A 74 -8.92 9.17 -1.57
N TYR A 75 -8.93 9.55 -0.31
CA TYR A 75 -9.83 9.06 0.72
C TYR A 75 -11.04 10.00 0.85
N SER A 76 -12.22 9.42 0.90
CA SER A 76 -13.46 10.11 1.24
C SER A 76 -13.86 9.81 2.68
N PRO A 77 -14.00 10.83 3.56
CA PRO A 77 -14.57 10.65 4.89
C PRO A 77 -16.11 10.57 4.86
N LEU A 78 -16.74 10.81 3.71
CA LEU A 78 -18.20 10.80 3.58
C LEU A 78 -18.72 9.47 3.04
N HIS A 79 -17.92 8.80 2.22
CA HIS A 79 -18.33 7.63 1.47
C HIS A 79 -17.25 6.55 1.50
N LYS A 80 -17.66 5.31 1.23
CA LYS A 80 -16.70 4.23 1.01
C LYS A 80 -15.76 4.61 -0.14
N THR A 81 -14.47 4.57 0.12
CA THR A 81 -13.45 4.85 -0.89
C THR A 81 -13.17 3.58 -1.67
N THR A 82 -13.29 3.64 -3.00
CA THR A 82 -12.90 2.55 -3.90
C THR A 82 -11.96 3.06 -4.98
N ALA A 83 -10.99 2.23 -5.38
CA ALA A 83 -10.06 2.53 -6.47
C ALA A 83 -9.54 1.24 -7.11
N ILE A 84 -9.02 1.35 -8.33
CA ILE A 84 -8.26 0.29 -8.98
C ILE A 84 -6.79 0.71 -8.99
N LEU A 85 -5.91 -0.10 -8.41
CA LEU A 85 -4.47 0.07 -8.44
C LEU A 85 -3.88 -0.80 -9.53
N GLN A 86 -3.19 -0.17 -10.47
CA GLN A 86 -2.35 -0.82 -11.46
C GLN A 86 -0.88 -0.62 -11.06
N LEU A 87 -0.27 -1.68 -10.58
CA LEU A 87 1.14 -1.76 -10.22
C LEU A 87 1.93 -2.14 -11.47
N GLN A 88 2.99 -1.39 -11.78
CA GLN A 88 3.89 -1.70 -12.88
C GLN A 88 5.32 -1.90 -12.37
N GLY A 89 6.02 -2.92 -12.85
CA GLY A 89 7.36 -3.24 -12.36
C GLY A 89 7.94 -4.57 -12.83
N LYS A 90 8.54 -5.34 -11.92
CA LYS A 90 9.18 -6.64 -12.18
C LYS A 90 8.86 -7.64 -11.06
N GLY A 91 8.78 -8.92 -11.38
CA GLY A 91 8.50 -9.97 -10.40
C GLY A 91 7.09 -9.89 -9.80
N LEU A 92 6.15 -9.20 -10.46
CA LEU A 92 4.77 -9.05 -10.00
C LEU A 92 3.97 -10.30 -10.41
N LEU A 93 4.16 -11.39 -9.65
CA LEU A 93 3.55 -12.67 -9.94
C LEU A 93 2.02 -12.60 -9.92
N ASN A 94 1.37 -13.36 -10.81
CA ASN A 94 -0.08 -13.50 -10.83
C ASN A 94 -0.60 -14.02 -9.49
N SER A 95 0.07 -15.03 -8.93
CA SER A 95 -0.18 -15.59 -7.59
C SER A 95 0.13 -14.65 -6.42
N GLY A 96 0.73 -13.49 -6.71
CA GLY A 96 1.04 -12.50 -5.70
C GLY A 96 -0.23 -11.89 -5.09
N LYS A 97 -0.19 -11.52 -3.83
CA LYS A 97 -1.25 -10.81 -3.10
C LYS A 97 -0.74 -9.44 -2.68
N ILE A 98 -1.64 -8.48 -2.61
CA ILE A 98 -1.36 -7.17 -2.04
C ILE A 98 -1.94 -7.13 -0.63
N LEU A 99 -1.12 -6.76 0.34
CA LEU A 99 -1.54 -6.59 1.74
C LEU A 99 -1.06 -5.23 2.24
N PHE A 100 -1.98 -4.38 2.66
CA PHE A 100 -1.62 -3.14 3.34
C PHE A 100 -1.27 -3.42 4.79
N ASP A 101 -0.25 -2.73 5.31
CA ASP A 101 0.09 -2.78 6.74
C ASP A 101 -1.00 -2.09 7.59
N ASP A 102 -1.77 -1.17 6.97
CA ASP A 102 -2.97 -0.58 7.56
C ASP A 102 -4.20 -1.48 7.31
N PRO A 103 -4.81 -2.06 8.36
CA PRO A 103 -5.91 -3.02 8.22
C PRO A 103 -7.22 -2.39 7.71
N LEU A 104 -7.33 -1.05 7.72
CA LEU A 104 -8.49 -0.34 7.18
C LEU A 104 -8.47 -0.27 5.66
N ILE A 105 -7.33 -0.56 5.03
CA ILE A 105 -7.16 -0.59 3.58
C ILE A 105 -7.18 -2.03 3.09
N GLN A 106 -8.26 -2.42 2.41
CA GLN A 106 -8.43 -3.76 1.90
C GLN A 106 -8.08 -3.80 0.42
N ALA A 107 -7.12 -4.65 0.04
CA ALA A 107 -6.89 -4.99 -1.36
C ALA A 107 -7.65 -6.27 -1.72
N LYS A 108 -8.35 -6.24 -2.86
CA LYS A 108 -9.07 -7.37 -3.45
C LYS A 108 -8.51 -7.64 -4.83
N GLU A 109 -8.20 -8.90 -5.10
CA GLU A 109 -7.74 -9.31 -6.42
C GLU A 109 -8.86 -9.13 -7.45
N ILE A 110 -8.49 -8.58 -8.60
CA ILE A 110 -9.37 -8.52 -9.77
C ILE A 110 -8.94 -9.68 -10.65
N CYS A 111 -9.86 -10.61 -10.93
CA CYS A 111 -9.63 -11.64 -11.93
C CYS A 111 -9.58 -10.97 -13.31
N GLU A 112 -8.38 -10.63 -13.79
CA GLU A 112 -8.19 -10.27 -15.19
C GLU A 112 -8.27 -11.56 -16.03
N ASN A 113 -9.07 -11.54 -17.10
CA ASN A 113 -9.13 -12.66 -18.05
C ASN A 113 -7.72 -12.95 -18.58
N GLU A 114 -7.37 -14.24 -18.58
CA GLU A 114 -6.04 -14.88 -18.67
C GLU A 114 -5.15 -14.54 -19.89
N ALA A 115 -5.50 -13.55 -20.72
CA ALA A 115 -4.79 -13.27 -21.98
C ALA A 115 -3.46 -12.51 -21.83
N SER A 116 -3.12 -12.03 -20.63
CA SER A 116 -1.92 -11.21 -20.37
C SER A 116 -1.32 -11.54 -19.00
N SER A 117 -0.80 -12.76 -18.83
CA SER A 117 0.05 -13.09 -17.68
C SER A 117 1.36 -12.29 -17.76
N SER A 118 1.34 -11.06 -17.22
CA SER A 118 2.48 -10.16 -17.27
C SER A 118 3.16 -10.08 -15.91
N PHE A 119 4.45 -10.41 -15.90
CA PHE A 119 5.33 -10.30 -14.72
C PHE A 119 5.66 -8.85 -14.35
N HIS A 120 5.14 -7.94 -15.15
CA HIS A 120 5.40 -6.52 -15.08
C HIS A 120 4.19 -5.71 -14.67
N LYS A 121 3.01 -6.33 -14.55
CA LYS A 121 1.77 -5.64 -14.23
C LYS A 121 0.94 -6.46 -13.26
N LYS A 122 0.39 -5.79 -12.24
CA LYS A 122 -0.61 -6.37 -11.36
C LYS A 122 -1.72 -5.36 -11.11
N VAL A 123 -2.96 -5.83 -11.16
CA VAL A 123 -4.14 -5.00 -10.95
C VAL A 123 -4.92 -5.52 -9.76
N VAL A 124 -5.24 -4.62 -8.83
CA VAL A 124 -6.02 -4.92 -7.62
C VAL A 124 -7.03 -3.82 -7.37
N ALA A 125 -8.21 -4.19 -6.87
CA ALA A 125 -9.15 -3.24 -6.30
C ALA A 125 -8.70 -2.90 -4.88
N VAL A 126 -8.85 -1.65 -4.48
CA VAL A 126 -8.66 -1.21 -3.10
C VAL A 126 -9.94 -0.60 -2.59
N GLU A 127 -10.27 -0.94 -1.35
CA GLU A 127 -11.41 -0.42 -0.63
C GLU A 127 -10.98 0.08 0.75
N ILE A 128 -11.49 1.26 1.13
CA ILE A 128 -11.37 1.79 2.49
C ILE A 128 -12.80 2.05 2.97
N SER A 129 -13.18 1.44 4.08
CA SER A 129 -14.46 1.69 4.74
C SER A 129 -14.54 3.14 5.21
N ASN A 130 -15.75 3.68 5.39
CA ASN A 130 -15.93 5.01 5.95
C ASN A 130 -15.64 4.99 7.46
N THR A 131 -14.35 4.92 7.78
CA THR A 131 -13.79 4.87 9.12
C THR A 131 -12.65 5.86 9.19
N ASP A 132 -12.42 6.40 10.38
CA ASP A 132 -11.32 7.32 10.65
C ASP A 132 -9.98 6.63 10.36
N ILE A 133 -9.28 7.10 9.33
CA ILE A 133 -8.00 6.58 8.88
C ILE A 133 -6.97 7.69 8.90
N GLU A 134 -5.77 7.39 9.39
CA GLU A 134 -4.65 8.31 9.34
C GLU A 134 -4.25 8.57 7.88
N LEU A 135 -4.05 9.83 7.49
CA LEU A 135 -3.61 10.18 6.14
C LEU A 135 -2.08 10.05 6.00
N GLY A 136 -1.57 10.19 4.79
CA GLY A 136 -0.13 10.18 4.50
C GLY A 136 0.36 8.87 3.88
N SER A 137 1.62 8.53 4.12
CA SER A 137 2.24 7.35 3.50
C SER A 137 1.65 6.05 4.06
N LYS A 138 1.18 5.17 3.16
CA LYS A 138 0.63 3.86 3.48
C LYS A 138 1.48 2.78 2.85
N VAL A 139 2.04 1.93 3.70
CA VAL A 139 2.87 0.80 3.30
C VAL A 139 1.99 -0.38 2.91
N PHE A 140 2.36 -1.06 1.84
CA PHE A 140 1.80 -2.34 1.45
C PHE A 140 2.88 -3.30 0.98
N ARG A 141 2.55 -4.59 0.99
CA ARG A 141 3.43 -5.68 0.65
C ARG A 141 2.92 -6.40 -0.57
N VAL A 142 3.84 -6.79 -1.45
CA VAL A 142 3.59 -7.76 -2.52
C VAL A 142 4.04 -9.11 -1.99
N LEU A 143 3.09 -9.97 -1.65
CA LEU A 143 3.32 -11.28 -1.05
C LEU A 143 3.18 -12.35 -2.13
N SER A 144 4.08 -13.32 -2.21
CA SER A 144 3.86 -14.52 -3.00
C SER A 144 4.49 -15.71 -2.29
N PRO A 145 3.87 -16.90 -2.35
CA PRO A 145 4.54 -18.13 -1.88
C PRO A 145 5.78 -18.48 -2.72
N TYR A 146 5.92 -17.89 -3.92
CA TYR A 146 6.98 -18.24 -4.88
C TYR A 146 7.97 -17.09 -5.14
N ALA A 147 7.95 -16.02 -4.34
CA ALA A 147 8.91 -14.92 -4.44
C ALA A 147 9.16 -14.27 -3.07
N PRO A 148 10.31 -13.61 -2.86
CA PRO A 148 10.50 -12.73 -1.71
C PRO A 148 9.42 -11.65 -1.62
N THR A 149 9.18 -11.16 -0.40
CA THR A 149 8.22 -10.08 -0.18
C THR A 149 8.80 -8.74 -0.58
N ALA A 150 8.08 -7.99 -1.42
CA ALA A 150 8.40 -6.58 -1.68
C ALA A 150 7.62 -5.66 -0.74
N VAL A 151 8.25 -4.57 -0.33
CA VAL A 151 7.62 -3.50 0.46
C VAL A 151 7.50 -2.27 -0.42
N CYS A 152 6.30 -1.69 -0.45
CA CYS A 152 5.94 -0.57 -1.30
C CYS A 152 5.13 0.45 -0.49
N SER A 153 4.97 1.65 -1.02
CA SER A 153 4.15 2.69 -0.38
C SER A 153 3.34 3.46 -1.40
N LEU A 154 2.17 3.93 -0.99
CA LEU A 154 1.40 4.95 -1.70
C LEU A 154 1.01 6.07 -0.73
N PHE A 155 0.62 7.21 -1.25
CA PHE A 155 0.15 8.33 -0.45
C PHE A 155 -1.37 8.34 -0.36
N LEU A 156 -1.92 8.37 0.85
CA LEU A 156 -3.34 8.52 1.11
C LEU A 156 -3.64 9.98 1.45
N LYS A 157 -4.52 10.61 0.68
CA LYS A 157 -4.87 12.02 0.85
C LYS A 157 -6.38 12.17 0.95
N SER A 158 -6.88 13.03 1.83
CA SER A 158 -8.32 13.37 1.85
C SER A 158 -8.74 14.07 0.56
N GLU A 159 -9.91 13.74 0.03
CA GLU A 159 -10.56 14.51 -1.04
C GLU A 159 -11.09 15.86 -0.55
N LEU A 160 -11.34 15.99 0.76
CA LEU A 160 -11.78 17.23 1.41
C LEU A 160 -10.59 17.91 2.08
N ALA A 161 -10.39 19.19 1.76
CA ALA A 161 -9.38 20.00 2.43
C ALA A 161 -9.85 20.37 3.85
N PRO A 162 -8.94 20.38 4.84
CA PRO A 162 -9.26 20.87 6.17
C PRO A 162 -9.59 22.37 6.10
N GLN A 163 -10.60 22.79 6.85
CA GLN A 163 -11.02 24.20 6.93
C GLN A 163 -11.14 24.62 8.38
N ILE A 164 -10.53 25.75 8.75
CA ILE A 164 -10.68 26.35 10.08
C ILE A 164 -11.81 27.36 10.03
N MET A 165 -12.77 27.25 10.95
CA MET A 165 -13.93 28.14 11.02
C MET A 165 -13.89 29.09 12.22
N SER A 166 -13.29 28.68 13.35
CA SER A 166 -13.18 29.55 14.51
C SER A 166 -11.98 30.49 14.42
N PRO A 167 -12.15 31.79 14.76
CA PRO A 167 -11.01 32.62 15.11
C PRO A 167 -10.37 32.10 16.40
N VAL A 168 -9.04 32.11 16.46
CA VAL A 168 -8.29 31.86 17.70
C VAL A 168 -8.10 33.21 18.39
N ASN A 169 -8.54 33.32 19.63
CA ASN A 169 -8.33 34.53 20.42
C ASN A 169 -6.83 34.82 20.56
N SER A 170 -6.47 36.11 20.58
CA SER A 170 -5.10 36.51 20.91
C SER A 170 -4.73 36.01 22.31
N PHE A 171 -3.49 35.59 22.49
CA PHE A 171 -2.95 35.14 23.76
C PHE A 171 -1.59 35.77 24.01
N ILE A 172 -1.25 35.94 25.29
CA ILE A 172 0.05 36.46 25.70
C ILE A 172 1.07 35.33 25.58
N ALA A 173 2.14 35.60 24.83
CA ALA A 173 3.31 34.73 24.75
C ALA A 173 4.19 34.93 26.00
N ASP A 174 3.82 34.26 27.09
CA ASP A 174 4.45 34.37 28.42
C ASP A 174 5.43 33.21 28.70
N GLY A 175 5.84 32.48 27.66
CA GLY A 175 6.70 31.29 27.80
C GLY A 175 5.99 30.08 28.41
N LYS A 176 4.67 30.13 28.63
CA LYS A 176 3.90 29.00 29.18
C LYS A 176 3.13 28.27 28.08
N LEU A 177 2.92 26.97 28.31
CA LEU A 177 2.08 26.15 27.44
C LEU A 177 0.65 26.69 27.44
N LYS A 178 0.12 26.98 26.26
CA LYS A 178 -1.28 27.33 26.02
C LYS A 178 -1.97 26.15 25.36
N THR A 179 -3.17 25.83 25.83
CA THR A 179 -4.01 24.81 25.20
C THR A 179 -5.32 25.46 24.78
N PHE A 180 -5.73 25.26 23.54
CA PHE A 180 -6.99 25.75 23.02
C PHE A 180 -7.53 24.80 21.95
N GLU A 181 -8.83 24.93 21.66
CA GLU A 181 -9.49 24.15 20.62
C GLU A 181 -9.73 25.04 19.40
N ILE A 182 -9.50 24.49 18.22
CA ILE A 182 -9.90 25.10 16.95
C ILE A 182 -11.07 24.28 16.39
N THR A 183 -12.15 24.96 16.05
CA THR A 183 -13.27 24.36 15.31
C THR A 183 -13.12 24.60 13.82
N GLY A 184 -13.56 23.61 13.05
CA GLY A 184 -13.38 23.57 11.61
C GLY A 184 -14.14 22.39 11.00
N ASN A 185 -13.68 21.96 9.83
CA ASN A 185 -14.21 20.79 9.13
C ASN A 185 -13.06 19.99 8.52
N ASN A 186 -13.30 18.69 8.33
CA ASN A 186 -12.43 17.75 7.61
C ASN A 186 -11.04 17.62 8.23
N PHE A 187 -10.94 17.68 9.55
CA PHE A 187 -9.69 17.35 10.23
C PHE A 187 -9.47 15.85 10.21
N SER A 188 -8.27 15.43 9.81
CA SER A 188 -7.87 14.03 9.74
C SER A 188 -7.15 13.58 11.00
N THR A 189 -7.20 12.27 11.26
CA THR A 189 -6.31 11.64 12.23
C THR A 189 -4.87 11.76 11.74
N GLY A 190 -3.96 12.05 12.68
CA GLY A 190 -2.54 12.29 12.38
C GLY A 190 -2.24 13.71 11.87
N VAL A 191 -3.14 14.67 12.07
CA VAL A 191 -2.91 16.07 11.65
C VAL A 191 -1.55 16.56 12.17
N THR A 192 -0.69 16.96 11.24
CA THR A 192 0.63 17.48 11.60
C THR A 192 0.56 18.98 11.52
N LEU A 193 0.82 19.66 12.63
CA LEU A 193 0.82 21.12 12.68
C LEU A 193 2.25 21.65 12.77
N SER A 194 2.49 22.75 12.09
CA SER A 194 3.72 23.52 12.15
C SER A 194 3.41 24.99 12.37
N LEU A 195 4.39 25.69 12.90
CA LEU A 195 4.30 27.09 13.27
C LEU A 195 5.25 27.90 12.39
N LEU A 196 4.76 29.00 11.82
CA LEU A 196 5.59 30.01 11.16
C LEU A 196 5.40 31.37 11.85
N PRO A 197 6.46 32.02 12.36
CA PRO A 197 7.85 31.54 12.47
C PRO A 197 8.04 30.27 13.33
N THR A 198 9.16 29.56 13.15
CA THR A 198 9.45 28.25 13.78
C THR A 198 10.11 28.33 15.17
N ASP A 199 10.07 29.50 15.82
CA ASP A 199 10.70 29.74 17.12
C ASP A 199 9.85 29.26 18.33
N GLY A 200 8.69 28.67 18.07
CA GLY A 200 7.82 28.00 19.06
C GLY A 200 7.62 26.52 18.78
N LYS A 201 6.90 25.85 19.68
CA LYS A 201 6.46 24.45 19.52
C LYS A 201 4.95 24.39 19.44
N ILE A 202 4.45 23.62 18.48
CA ILE A 202 3.02 23.34 18.31
C ILE A 202 2.80 21.84 18.20
N VAL A 203 1.79 21.35 18.89
CA VAL A 203 1.30 19.98 18.75
C VAL A 203 -0.20 20.04 18.58
N GLY A 204 -0.70 19.41 17.51
CA GLY A 204 -2.13 19.26 17.24
C GLY A 204 -2.57 17.83 17.54
N ARG A 205 -3.76 17.69 18.12
CA ARG A 205 -4.46 16.42 18.21
C ARG A 205 -5.89 16.60 17.74
N ARG A 206 -6.32 15.76 16.80
CA ARG A 206 -7.73 15.66 16.44
C ARG A 206 -8.55 15.14 17.62
N VAL A 207 -9.63 15.85 17.94
CA VAL A 207 -10.64 15.44 18.92
C VAL A 207 -11.83 14.81 18.19
N THR A 208 -12.30 15.48 17.14
CA THR A 208 -13.38 15.06 16.22
C THR A 208 -13.07 15.58 14.80
N ASP A 209 -13.84 15.20 13.79
CA ASP A 209 -13.67 15.70 12.41
C ASP A 209 -13.79 17.23 12.30
N ASP A 210 -14.48 17.86 13.26
CA ASP A 210 -14.73 19.30 13.35
C ASP A 210 -13.91 20.02 14.42
N LYS A 211 -13.07 19.30 15.19
CA LYS A 211 -12.27 19.90 16.27
C LYS A 211 -10.87 19.33 16.38
N ILE A 212 -9.90 20.23 16.50
CA ILE A 212 -8.53 19.92 16.93
C ILE A 212 -8.22 20.63 18.24
N GLN A 213 -7.57 19.92 19.14
CA GLN A 213 -6.94 20.51 20.32
C GLN A 213 -5.49 20.86 19.95
N ILE A 214 -5.07 22.07 20.27
CA ILE A 214 -3.72 22.56 20.02
C ILE A 214 -3.06 22.86 21.34
N GLN A 215 -1.83 22.37 21.46
CA GLN A 215 -0.88 22.75 22.50
C GLN A 215 0.20 23.62 21.85
N LEU A 216 0.35 24.84 22.34
CA LEU A 216 1.24 25.84 21.79
C LEU A 216 2.16 26.38 22.88
N LEU A 217 3.46 26.39 22.60
CA LEU A 217 4.48 27.00 23.44
C LEU A 217 5.25 28.01 22.58
N LEU A 218 5.07 29.29 22.89
CA LEU A 218 5.83 30.38 22.27
C LEU A 218 6.87 30.92 23.26
N PRO A 219 8.02 31.41 22.78
CA PRO A 219 8.95 32.14 23.63
C PRO A 219 8.35 33.49 24.06
N ILE A 220 8.95 34.10 25.09
CA ILE A 220 8.48 35.40 25.61
C ILE A 220 8.77 36.48 24.58
N PHE A 221 7.79 37.35 24.30
CA PHE A 221 7.96 38.51 23.43
C PHE A 221 7.64 39.81 24.15
N GLU A 222 8.48 40.82 23.93
CA GLU A 222 8.26 42.20 24.39
C GLU A 222 7.32 42.98 23.46
N GLU A 223 7.16 42.51 22.21
CA GLU A 223 6.33 43.12 21.18
C GLU A 223 5.36 42.11 20.55
N THR A 224 4.26 42.60 19.99
CA THR A 224 3.26 41.78 19.29
C THR A 224 3.87 41.11 18.06
N LYS A 225 3.74 39.78 17.96
CA LYS A 225 4.11 38.99 16.78
C LYS A 225 2.95 38.16 16.27
N SER A 226 2.90 37.98 14.95
CA SER A 226 1.91 37.16 14.27
C SER A 226 2.48 35.80 13.92
N TYR A 227 1.71 34.76 14.22
CA TYR A 227 2.04 33.38 13.91
C TYR A 227 1.00 32.78 12.98
N ARG A 228 1.47 31.94 12.06
CA ARG A 228 0.63 31.10 11.22
C ARG A 228 0.80 29.66 11.63
N ILE A 229 -0.33 28.98 11.81
CA ILE A 229 -0.38 27.54 11.95
C ILE A 229 -0.59 26.97 10.55
N ILE A 230 0.25 26.03 10.14
CA ILE A 230 0.13 25.30 8.88
C ILE A 230 -0.04 23.84 9.23
N GLY A 231 -0.99 23.17 8.58
CA GLY A 231 -1.23 21.75 8.77
C GLY A 231 -1.26 20.99 7.46
N ASP A 232 -0.76 19.75 7.51
CA ASP A 232 -0.84 18.74 6.45
C ASP A 232 -1.71 17.56 6.90
#